data_AF-T1EHJ0-F1
#
_entry.id   AF-T1EHJ0-F1
#
_cell.length_a   1.000
_cell.length_b   1.000
_cell.length_c   1.000
_cell.angle_alpha   90.00
_cell.angle_beta   90.00
_cell.angle_gamma   90.00
#
_symmetry.space_group_name_H-M   'P 1'
#
loop_
_entity.id
_entity.type
_entity.pdbx_description
1 polymer ?
#
loop_
_entity_poly.entity_id
_entity_poly.type
_entity_poly.pdbx_seq_one_letter_code
_entity_poly.pdbx_strand_id
1 'polypeptide(L)'
;GCSGQIQLWQFLLELLSDAGNSNFISWEGDGGEFKLVDPDEVARKWGEKKSKPNMNYDKLSRALRYYYDKNIMAKVQGKRYAYKFDFVGLAQALQPPSTNG
;
A
#
# COMPACT_ATOMS: atom_id res chain seq x y z
N GLY A 1 -22.67 -1.84 -0.42
CA GLY A 1 -21.81 -0.69 -0.74
C GLY A 1 -20.36 -1.11 -0.76
N CYS A 2 -19.82 -1.31 -1.96
CA CYS A 2 -18.43 -1.27 -2.43
C CYS A 2 -17.22 -1.67 -1.54
N SER A 3 -17.30 -2.61 -0.60
CA SER A 3 -16.09 -3.13 0.09
C SER A 3 -15.09 -3.81 -0.86
N GLY A 4 -15.53 -4.25 -2.04
CA GLY A 4 -14.66 -4.84 -3.08
C GLY A 4 -13.78 -3.86 -3.87
N GLN A 5 -14.01 -2.54 -3.77
CA GLN A 5 -13.31 -1.53 -4.60
C GLN A 5 -12.04 -0.95 -3.97
N ILE A 6 -11.68 -1.35 -2.75
CA ILE A 6 -10.46 -0.83 -2.10
C ILE A 6 -9.21 -1.03 -2.97
N GLN A 7 -8.39 0.01 -3.05
CA GLN A 7 -7.09 0.00 -3.71
C GLN A 7 -5.98 -0.42 -2.73
N LEU A 8 -4.87 -0.96 -3.25
CA LEU A 8 -3.78 -1.46 -2.40
C LEU A 8 -3.20 -0.35 -1.50
N TRP A 9 -3.02 0.86 -2.01
CA TRP A 9 -2.53 1.98 -1.20
C TRP A 9 -3.44 2.32 -0.02
N GLN A 10 -4.77 2.26 -0.20
CA GLN A 10 -5.76 2.50 0.87
C GLN A 10 -5.67 1.39 1.91
N PHE A 11 -5.59 0.14 1.46
CA PHE A 11 -5.45 -1.02 2.34
C PHE A 11 -4.18 -0.96 3.20
N LEU A 12 -3.05 -0.53 2.63
CA LEU A 12 -1.81 -0.37 3.40
C LEU A 12 -1.95 0.72 4.46
N LEU A 13 -2.60 1.84 4.14
CA LEU A 13 -2.91 2.88 5.13
C LEU A 13 -3.87 2.38 6.22
N GLU A 14 -4.89 1.58 5.88
CA GLU A 14 -5.76 0.93 6.87
C GLU A 14 -4.93 0.09 7.85
N LEU A 15 -4.03 -0.76 7.35
CA LEU A 15 -3.19 -1.59 8.22
C LEU A 15 -2.23 -0.74 9.07
N LEU A 16 -1.62 0.29 8.48
CA LEU A 16 -0.69 1.21 9.14
C LEU A 16 -1.36 2.13 10.17
N SER A 17 -2.69 2.28 10.13
CA SER A 17 -3.45 3.09 11.10
C SER A 17 -3.58 2.44 12.48
N ASP A 18 -3.38 1.12 12.56
CA ASP A 18 -3.43 0.35 13.80
C ASP A 18 -2.04 -0.18 14.14
N ALA A 19 -1.48 0.32 15.25
CA ALA A 19 -0.16 -0.07 15.75
C ALA A 19 -0.09 -1.56 16.15
N GLY A 20 -1.22 -2.22 16.39
CA GLY A 20 -1.31 -3.66 16.63
C GLY A 20 -0.82 -4.51 15.45
N ASN A 21 -0.72 -3.94 14.26
CA ASN A 21 -0.24 -4.59 13.04
C ASN A 21 1.29 -4.52 12.84
N SER A 22 2.01 -3.90 13.78
CA SER A 22 3.46 -3.64 13.70
C SER A 22 4.33 -4.88 13.52
N ASN A 23 3.82 -6.08 13.82
CA ASN A 23 4.50 -7.34 13.57
C ASN A 23 4.59 -7.71 12.09
N PHE A 24 3.76 -7.14 11.21
CA PHE A 24 3.82 -7.40 9.76
C PHE A 24 3.89 -6.13 8.90
N ILE A 25 3.46 -4.97 9.40
CA ILE A 25 3.60 -3.68 8.71
C ILE A 25 3.65 -2.54 9.72
N SER A 26 4.59 -1.61 9.54
CA SER A 26 4.74 -0.48 10.47
C SER A 26 5.25 0.77 9.78
N TRP A 27 4.87 1.94 10.30
CA TRP A 27 5.59 3.18 10.01
C TRP A 27 7.04 3.05 10.49
N GLU A 28 7.99 3.61 9.74
CA GLU A 28 9.41 3.62 10.08
C GLU A 28 10.10 4.82 9.43
N GLY A 29 10.92 5.55 10.17
CA GLY A 29 11.56 6.76 9.64
C GLY A 29 10.59 7.94 9.54
N ASP A 30 10.84 8.84 8.57
CA ASP A 30 10.18 10.15 8.52
C ASP A 30 9.31 10.35 7.27
N GLY A 31 8.20 11.07 7.47
CA GLY A 31 7.40 11.64 6.39
C GLY A 31 6.67 10.61 5.52
N GLY A 32 6.03 9.61 6.13
CA GLY A 32 5.24 8.60 5.43
C GLY A 32 6.03 7.39 4.94
N GLU A 33 7.25 7.19 5.45
CA GLU A 33 8.02 5.97 5.24
C GLU A 33 7.48 4.82 6.12
N PHE A 34 7.38 3.64 5.53
CA PHE A 34 6.90 2.43 6.19
C PHE A 34 7.66 1.21 5.68
N LYS A 35 7.62 0.13 6.45
CA LYS A 35 8.18 -1.17 6.08
C LYS A 35 7.13 -2.27 6.17
N LEU A 36 7.27 -3.26 5.29
CA LEU A 36 6.62 -4.57 5.46
C LEU A 36 7.57 -5.44 6.29
N VAL A 37 7.24 -5.62 7.57
CA VAL A 37 8.02 -6.44 8.51
C VAL A 37 7.89 -7.92 8.12
N ASP A 38 6.66 -8.33 7.77
CA ASP A 38 6.33 -9.62 7.20
C ASP A 38 5.59 -9.39 5.87
N PRO A 39 6.31 -9.35 4.74
CA PRO A 39 5.72 -9.11 3.43
C PRO A 39 4.72 -10.18 3.00
N ASP A 40 4.87 -11.42 3.48
CA ASP A 40 4.01 -12.54 3.14
C ASP A 40 2.68 -12.44 3.87
N GLU A 41 2.67 -12.06 5.16
CA GLU A 41 1.43 -11.80 5.90
C GLU A 41 0.65 -10.61 5.31
N VAL A 42 1.34 -9.54 4.91
CA VAL A 42 0.70 -8.40 4.22
C VAL A 42 0.06 -8.85 2.90
N ALA A 43 0.75 -9.68 2.12
CA ALA A 43 0.22 -10.23 0.88
C ALA A 43 -0.97 -11.17 1.12
N ARG A 44 -0.92 -12.00 2.17
CA ARG A 44 -2.00 -12.90 2.57
C ARG A 44 -3.26 -12.10 2.93
N LYS A 45 -3.15 -11.09 3.81
CA LYS A 45 -4.27 -10.21 4.18
C LYS A 45 -4.83 -9.44 2.99
N TRP A 46 -3.97 -8.99 2.06
CA TRP A 46 -4.44 -8.37 0.82
C TRP A 46 -5.21 -9.35 -0.07
N GLY A 47 -4.72 -10.59 -0.15
CA GLY A 47 -5.42 -11.70 -0.80
C GLY A 47 -6.81 -11.93 -0.22
N GLU A 48 -6.94 -11.97 1.11
CA GLU A 48 -8.21 -12.07 1.81
C GLU A 48 -9.14 -10.89 1.49
N LYS A 49 -8.65 -9.64 1.61
CA LYS A 49 -9.44 -8.42 1.34
C LYS A 49 -9.99 -8.37 -0.10
N LYS A 50 -9.29 -8.97 -1.07
CA LYS A 50 -9.68 -8.99 -2.49
C LYS A 50 -10.22 -10.34 -2.98
N SER A 51 -10.40 -11.32 -2.10
CA SER A 51 -10.77 -12.70 -2.45
C SER A 51 -9.87 -13.32 -3.53
N LYS A 52 -8.55 -13.09 -3.42
CA LYS A 52 -7.51 -13.62 -4.32
C LYS A 52 -6.61 -14.61 -3.55
N PRO A 53 -6.96 -15.91 -3.50
CA PRO A 53 -6.25 -16.89 -2.65
C PRO A 53 -4.80 -17.12 -3.06
N ASN A 54 -4.44 -16.83 -4.32
CA ASN A 54 -3.09 -17.00 -4.85
C ASN A 54 -2.26 -15.70 -4.78
N MET A 55 -2.63 -14.75 -3.92
CA MET A 55 -1.84 -13.53 -3.68
C MET A 55 -0.54 -13.87 -2.94
N ASN A 56 0.56 -13.21 -3.32
CA ASN A 56 1.87 -13.35 -2.68
C ASN A 56 2.64 -12.04 -2.80
N TYR A 57 3.80 -11.94 -2.14
CA TYR A 57 4.59 -10.72 -2.15
C TYR A 57 5.07 -10.31 -3.55
N ASP A 58 5.40 -11.24 -4.44
CA ASP A 58 5.83 -10.91 -5.81
C ASP A 58 4.73 -10.17 -6.59
N LYS A 59 3.49 -10.64 -6.48
CA LYS A 59 2.33 -10.00 -7.10
C LYS A 59 1.99 -8.67 -6.44
N LEU A 60 2.05 -8.61 -5.10
CA LEU A 60 1.81 -7.38 -4.35
C LEU A 60 2.86 -6.31 -4.69
N SER A 61 4.14 -6.67 -4.68
CA SER A 61 5.25 -5.76 -5.02
C SER A 61 5.21 -5.31 -6.48
N ARG A 62 4.68 -6.12 -7.39
CA ARG A 62 4.38 -5.68 -8.76
C ARG A 62 3.32 -4.57 -8.79
N ALA A 63 2.30 -4.66 -7.93
CA ALA A 63 1.30 -3.60 -7.76
C ALA A 63 1.89 -2.32 -7.14
N LEU A 64 2.76 -2.46 -6.13
CA LEU A 64 3.46 -1.31 -5.53
C LEU A 64 4.31 -0.55 -6.54
N ARG A 65 5.00 -1.25 -7.45
CA ARG A 65 5.78 -0.60 -8.51
C ARG A 65 4.94 0.26 -9.46
N TYR A 66 3.67 -0.07 -9.69
CA TYR A 66 2.78 0.77 -10.49
C TYR A 66 2.45 2.11 -9.81
N TYR A 67 2.71 2.25 -8.51
CA TYR A 67 2.47 3.51 -7.80
C TYR A 67 3.63 4.50 -7.92
N TYR A 68 4.79 4.07 -8.41
CA TYR A 68 5.96 4.94 -8.58
C TYR A 68 5.68 5.99 -9.65
N ASP A 69 5.21 5.55 -10.83
CA ASP A 69 4.86 6.43 -11.94
C ASP A 69 3.62 7.30 -11.65
N LYS A 70 2.83 6.93 -10.63
CA LYS A 70 1.62 7.64 -10.21
C LYS A 70 1.88 8.63 -9.07
N ASN A 71 3.14 8.77 -8.63
CA ASN A 71 3.52 9.59 -7.49
C ASN A 71 2.70 9.28 -6.21
N ILE A 72 2.25 8.04 -6.03
CA ILE A 72 1.51 7.64 -4.82
C ILE A 72 2.48 7.18 -3.73
N MET A 73 3.54 6.47 -4.13
CA MET A 73 4.62 6.05 -3.24
C MET A 73 5.87 5.74 -4.05
N ALA A 74 7.01 5.63 -3.37
CA ALA A 74 8.29 5.22 -3.94
C ALA A 74 8.96 4.13 -3.11
N LYS A 75 9.92 3.41 -3.72
CA LYS A 75 10.80 2.49 -2.99
C LYS A 75 11.86 3.28 -2.22
N VAL A 76 12.05 2.97 -0.94
CA VAL A 76 13.22 3.47 -0.20
C VAL A 76 14.45 2.68 -0.63
N GLN A 77 15.45 3.37 -1.18
CA GLN A 77 16.69 2.75 -1.64
C GLN A 77 17.52 2.23 -0.46
N GLY A 78 18.21 1.10 -0.63
CA GLY A 78 19.08 0.51 0.40
C GLY A 78 18.36 -0.19 1.56
N LYS A 79 17.04 -0.05 1.72
CA LYS A 79 16.26 -0.74 2.77
C LYS A 79 15.39 -1.86 2.18
N ARG A 80 15.39 -3.04 2.78
CA ARG A 80 14.51 -4.14 2.34
C ARG A 80 13.06 -3.85 2.71
N TYR A 81 12.13 -4.11 1.79
CA TYR A 81 10.68 -4.01 2.01
C TYR A 81 10.16 -2.65 2.51
N ALA A 82 10.96 -1.59 2.40
CA ALA A 82 10.61 -0.24 2.81
C ALA A 82 10.15 0.61 1.61
N TYR A 83 9.09 1.39 1.83
CA TYR A 83 8.44 2.25 0.86
C TYR A 83 8.06 3.57 1.53
N LYS A 84 7.82 4.61 0.74
CA LYS A 84 7.43 5.93 1.26
C LYS A 84 6.27 6.47 0.46
N PHE A 85 5.19 6.84 1.13
CA PHE A 85 4.07 7.55 0.50
C PHE A 85 4.51 8.94 0.04
N ASP A 86 4.02 9.35 -1.12
CA ASP A 86 4.12 10.74 -1.57
C ASP A 86 2.76 11.40 -1.32
N PHE A 87 2.70 12.30 -0.34
CA PHE A 87 1.47 12.95 0.07
C PHE A 87 0.85 13.83 -1.02
N VAL A 88 1.64 14.36 -1.95
CA VAL A 88 1.13 15.19 -3.05
C VAL A 88 0.34 14.33 -4.03
N GLY A 89 0.91 13.22 -4.51
CA GLY A 89 0.17 12.32 -5.40
C GLY A 89 -0.89 11.50 -4.68
N LEU A 90 -0.75 11.24 -3.37
CA LEU A 90 -1.83 10.66 -2.56
C LEU A 90 -3.05 11.58 -2.49
N ALA A 91 -2.84 12.89 -2.30
CA ALA A 91 -3.91 13.88 -2.30
C ALA A 91 -4.66 13.93 -3.64
N GLN A 92 -3.94 13.73 -4.76
CA GLN A 92 -4.54 13.60 -6.10
C GLN A 92 -5.32 12.30 -6.26
N ALA A 93 -4.79 11.17 -5.74
CA ALA A 93 -5.44 9.86 -5.80
C ALA A 93 -6.73 9.77 -4.95
N LEU A 94 -6.89 10.66 -3.98
CA LEU A 94 -8.09 10.82 -3.15
C LEU A 94 -9.20 11.60 -3.87
N GLN A 95 -8.88 12.37 -4.91
CA GLN A 95 -9.91 13.09 -5.67
C GLN A 95 -10.72 12.10 -6.53
N PRO A 96 -12.04 12.26 -6.64
CA PRO A 96 -12.82 11.50 -7.61
C PRO A 96 -12.25 11.76 -9.02
N PRO A 97 -12.24 10.77 -9.92
CA PRO A 97 -11.83 11.00 -11.30
C PRO A 97 -12.72 12.11 -11.86
N SER A 98 -12.10 13.18 -12.39
CA SER A 98 -12.84 14.27 -13.01
C SER A 98 -13.74 13.68 -14.09
N THR A 99 -15.05 13.75 -13.88
CA THR A 99 -16.04 13.46 -14.91
C THR A 99 -15.90 14.58 -15.94
N ASN A 100 -15.11 14.34 -16.99
CA ASN A 100 -15.25 15.14 -18.21
C ASN A 100 -16.64 14.82 -18.76
N GLY A 101 -17.51 15.83 -18.74
CA GLY A 101 -18.81 15.80 -19.41
C GLY A 101 -18.67 15.80 -20.92
#